data_AF-A0A1H8ESA9-F1
#
_entry.id   AF-A0A1H8ESA9-F1
#
_cell.length_a   1.000
_cell.length_b   1.000
_cell.length_c   1.000
_cell.angle_alpha   90.00
_cell.angle_beta   90.00
_cell.angle_gamma   90.00
#
_symmetry.space_group_name_H-M   'P 1'
#
loop_
_entity.id
_entity.type
_entity.pdbx_description
1 polymer ?
#
loop_
_entity_poly.entity_id
_entity_poly.type
_entity_poly.pdbx_seq_one_letter_code
_entity_poly.pdbx_strand_id
1 'polypeptide(L)'
;MAAQWGGTGIPKSMENKVQYKSSLEHFAQYCHDNNAVIETTAHLFADNGYAKLNNVVNSTSIENNPFYLGQKGIDNYLNNLSLEIDRAIANSIK
;
A
#
# COMPACT_ATOMS: atom_id res chain seq x y z
N MET A 1 -10.90 -8.69 1.29
CA MET A 1 -10.22 -8.37 0.01
C MET A 1 -8.72 -8.12 0.26
N ALA A 2 -7.87 -8.31 -0.75
CA ALA A 2 -6.46 -7.91 -0.72
C ALA A 2 -6.24 -6.63 -1.54
N ALA A 3 -5.49 -5.68 -0.99
CA ALA A 3 -5.12 -4.43 -1.62
C ALA A 3 -3.71 -4.54 -2.21
N GLN A 4 -3.55 -4.18 -3.48
CA GLN A 4 -2.26 -4.07 -4.15
C GLN A 4 -2.21 -2.76 -4.94
N TRP A 5 -1.58 -1.74 -4.38
CA TRP A 5 -1.38 -0.45 -5.07
C TRP A 5 -0.17 -0.48 -6.04
N GLY A 6 0.77 -1.40 -5.82
CA GLY A 6 1.95 -1.59 -6.68
C GLY A 6 3.04 -0.51 -6.50
N GLY A 7 4.20 -0.72 -7.14
CA GLY A 7 5.25 0.25 -7.49
C GLY A 7 5.80 1.23 -6.43
N THR A 8 7.13 1.30 -6.27
CA THR A 8 7.79 2.35 -5.43
C THR A 8 8.00 3.69 -6.16
N GLY A 9 7.54 3.82 -7.39
CA GLY A 9 7.85 4.95 -8.26
C GLY A 9 6.83 6.08 -8.17
N ILE A 10 7.16 7.16 -7.46
CA ILE A 10 6.39 8.41 -7.55
C ILE A 10 6.65 9.08 -8.92
N PRO A 11 5.61 9.53 -9.65
CA PRO A 11 5.80 10.20 -10.94
C PRO A 11 6.64 11.48 -10.86
N LYS A 12 7.37 11.79 -11.94
CA LYS A 12 8.26 12.96 -12.00
C LYS A 12 7.52 14.28 -12.23
N SER A 13 6.61 14.36 -13.20
CA SER A 13 5.90 15.60 -13.53
C SER A 13 4.83 15.94 -12.48
N MET A 14 4.55 17.23 -12.28
CA MET A 14 3.50 17.67 -11.35
C MET A 14 2.13 17.13 -11.75
N GLU A 15 1.80 17.18 -13.04
CA GLU A 15 0.55 16.64 -13.59
C GLU A 15 0.36 15.16 -13.22
N ASN A 16 1.37 14.32 -13.44
CA ASN A 16 1.27 12.90 -13.13
C ASN A 16 1.21 12.64 -11.62
N LYS A 17 1.83 13.50 -10.79
CA LYS A 17 1.70 13.39 -9.33
C LYS A 17 0.26 13.65 -8.87
N VAL A 18 -0.41 14.66 -9.44
CA VAL A 18 -1.81 14.96 -9.13
C VAL A 18 -2.73 13.82 -9.59
N GLN A 19 -2.50 13.28 -10.79
CA GLN A 19 -3.24 12.11 -11.29
C GLN A 19 -3.01 10.86 -10.42
N TYR A 20 -1.79 10.63 -9.97
CA TYR A 20 -1.46 9.54 -9.06
C TYR A 20 -2.19 9.67 -7.73
N LYS A 21 -2.23 10.88 -7.14
CA LYS A 21 -2.98 11.15 -5.91
C LYS A 21 -4.48 10.87 -6.09
N SER A 22 -5.07 11.36 -7.17
CA SER A 22 -6.49 11.10 -7.48
C SER A 22 -6.78 9.60 -7.65
N SER A 23 -5.88 8.87 -8.30
CA SER A 23 -5.98 7.41 -8.43
C SER A 23 -5.88 6.72 -7.06
N LEU A 24 -4.98 7.17 -6.18
CA LEU A 24 -4.81 6.62 -4.83
C LEU A 24 -6.05 6.87 -3.96
N GLU A 25 -6.64 8.05 -4.05
CA GLU A 25 -7.89 8.38 -3.35
C GLU A 25 -9.03 7.47 -3.80
N HIS A 26 -9.18 7.25 -5.11
CA HIS A 26 -10.17 6.30 -5.63
C HIS A 26 -9.92 4.88 -5.14
N PHE A 27 -8.67 4.43 -5.15
CA PHE A 27 -8.30 3.10 -4.68
C PHE A 27 -8.51 2.92 -3.18
N ALA A 28 -8.21 3.94 -2.38
CA ALA A 28 -8.45 3.93 -0.94
C ALA A 28 -9.96 3.75 -0.64
N GLN A 29 -10.81 4.51 -1.34
CA GLN A 29 -12.26 4.36 -1.22
C GLN A 29 -12.71 2.95 -1.64
N TYR A 30 -12.20 2.45 -2.77
CA TYR A 30 -12.51 1.10 -3.23
C TYR A 30 -12.09 0.02 -2.22
N CYS A 31 -10.93 0.17 -1.58
CA CYS A 31 -10.46 -0.72 -0.52
C CYS A 31 -11.38 -0.70 0.69
N HIS A 32 -11.81 0.49 1.12
CA HIS A 32 -12.73 0.67 2.22
C HIS A 32 -14.09 0.01 1.94
N ASP A 33 -14.70 0.32 0.77
CA ASP A 33 -16.02 -0.19 0.38
C ASP A 33 -16.05 -1.72 0.25
N ASN A 34 -14.91 -2.34 -0.04
CA ASN A 34 -14.78 -3.78 -0.20
C ASN A 34 -14.08 -4.49 0.98
N ASN A 35 -13.97 -3.82 2.13
CA ASN A 35 -13.40 -4.39 3.36
C ASN A 35 -12.02 -5.07 3.11
N ALA A 36 -11.10 -4.32 2.50
CA ALA A 36 -9.72 -4.76 2.39
C ALA A 36 -9.11 -4.92 3.79
N VAL A 37 -8.41 -6.04 4.00
CA VAL A 37 -7.75 -6.38 5.29
C VAL A 37 -6.37 -6.99 5.09
N ILE A 38 -5.98 -7.19 3.84
CA ILE A 38 -4.70 -7.77 3.42
C ILE A 38 -4.02 -6.79 2.49
N GLU A 39 -2.72 -6.59 2.69
CA GLU A 39 -1.86 -5.84 1.76
C GLU A 39 -0.96 -6.84 1.02
N THR A 40 -0.82 -6.67 -0.28
CA THR A 40 0.21 -7.35 -1.07
C THR A 40 1.04 -6.35 -1.86
N THR A 41 2.32 -6.66 -2.04
CA THR A 41 3.26 -5.83 -2.80
C THR A 41 3.87 -6.61 -3.96
N ALA A 42 4.03 -5.94 -5.10
CA ALA A 42 4.79 -6.47 -6.23
C ALA A 42 6.31 -6.52 -5.95
N HIS A 43 6.80 -5.73 -4.98
CA HIS A 43 8.21 -5.59 -4.65
C HIS A 43 8.50 -6.19 -3.28
N LEU A 44 8.49 -7.53 -3.20
CA LEU A 44 8.70 -8.25 -1.94
C LEU A 44 10.02 -7.88 -1.23
N PHE A 45 11.05 -7.47 -1.96
CA PHE A 45 12.31 -7.02 -1.36
C PHE A 45 12.20 -5.69 -0.60
N ALA A 46 11.21 -4.85 -0.91
CA ALA A 46 11.08 -3.51 -0.34
C ALA A 46 10.42 -3.51 1.05
N ASP A 47 9.63 -4.55 1.37
CA ASP A 47 8.85 -4.64 2.61
C ASP A 47 9.01 -5.99 3.32
N ASN A 48 10.23 -6.54 3.30
CA ASN A 48 10.54 -7.81 3.95
C ASN A 48 9.60 -8.98 3.53
N GLY A 49 9.03 -8.90 2.33
CA GLY A 49 8.00 -9.79 1.82
C GLY A 49 8.46 -11.24 1.71
N TYR A 50 9.74 -11.46 1.42
CA TYR A 50 10.31 -12.82 1.42
C TYR A 50 10.30 -13.46 2.81
N ALA A 51 10.58 -12.70 3.87
CA ALA A 51 10.48 -13.23 5.24
C ALA A 51 9.02 -13.47 5.64
N LYS A 52 8.09 -12.58 5.24
CA LYS A 52 6.65 -12.78 5.42
C LYS A 52 6.18 -14.07 4.75
N LEU A 53 6.61 -14.33 3.51
CA LEU A 53 6.33 -15.58 2.79
C LEU A 53 6.93 -16.80 3.52
N ASN A 54 8.18 -16.71 3.97
CA ASN A 54 8.81 -17.80 4.70
C ASN A 54 8.09 -18.12 6.01
N ASN A 55 7.53 -17.10 6.69
CA ASN A 55 6.71 -17.31 7.88
C ASN A 55 5.41 -18.07 7.52
N VAL A 56 4.71 -17.65 6.46
CA VAL A 56 3.47 -18.35 6.01
C VAL A 56 3.73 -19.82 5.68
N VAL A 57 4.82 -20.13 4.95
CA VAL A 57 5.16 -21.51 4.58
C VAL A 57 5.38 -22.40 5.81
N ASN A 58 5.91 -21.84 6.90
CA ASN A 58 6.25 -22.58 8.11
C ASN A 58 5.20 -22.46 9.23
N SER A 59 4.15 -21.66 9.04
CA SER A 59 3.08 -21.48 10.02
C SER A 59 2.00 -22.55 9.85
N THR A 60 1.54 -23.10 10.98
CA THR A 60 0.39 -24.02 11.04
C THR A 60 -0.94 -23.32 11.37
N SER A 61 -0.90 -22.03 11.71
CA SER A 61 -2.08 -21.23 12.05
C SER A 61 -2.21 -20.00 11.16
N ILE A 62 -3.42 -19.82 10.63
CA ILE A 62 -3.79 -18.66 9.81
C ILE A 62 -3.84 -17.37 10.62
N GLU A 63 -3.96 -17.47 11.95
CA GLU A 63 -4.02 -16.32 12.86
C GLU A 63 -2.71 -15.51 12.89
N ASN A 64 -1.60 -16.12 12.47
CA ASN A 64 -0.29 -15.46 12.37
C ASN A 64 0.06 -15.03 10.94
N ASN A 65 -0.93 -14.90 10.04
CA ASN A 65 -0.66 -14.51 8.66
C ASN A 65 -0.11 -13.06 8.61
N PRO A 66 1.18 -12.85 8.25
CA PRO A 66 1.82 -11.54 8.27
C PRO A 66 1.32 -10.57 7.20
N PHE A 67 0.48 -11.05 6.27
CA PHE A 67 -0.18 -10.21 5.26
C PHE A 67 -1.54 -9.70 5.74
N TYR A 68 -2.11 -10.28 6.79
CA TYR A 68 -3.35 -9.80 7.40
C TYR A 68 -3.04 -8.61 8.31
N LEU A 69 -3.51 -7.43 7.92
CA LEU A 69 -3.32 -6.18 8.66
C LEU A 69 -4.58 -5.74 9.40
N GLY A 70 -5.74 -6.28 9.03
CA GLY A 70 -7.05 -5.78 9.46
C GLY A 70 -7.36 -4.40 8.88
N GLN A 71 -8.55 -3.86 9.18
CA GLN A 71 -9.01 -2.58 8.63
C GLN A 71 -8.07 -1.43 9.02
N LYS A 72 -7.74 -1.29 10.31
CA LYS A 72 -6.82 -0.26 10.81
C LYS A 72 -5.45 -0.32 10.13
N GLY A 73 -4.94 -1.52 9.84
CA GLY A 73 -3.65 -1.67 9.18
C GLY A 73 -3.70 -1.26 7.71
N ILE A 74 -4.81 -1.52 7.01
CA ILE A 74 -5.04 -1.02 5.65
C ILE A 74 -5.19 0.50 5.63
N ASP A 75 -5.90 1.08 6.58
CA ASP A 75 -6.04 2.54 6.68
C ASP A 75 -4.66 3.20 6.86
N ASN A 76 -3.80 2.62 7.71
CA ASN A 76 -2.43 3.10 7.89
C ASN A 76 -1.60 2.98 6.61
N TYR A 77 -1.71 1.86 5.90
CA TYR A 77 -1.03 1.65 4.62
C TYR A 77 -1.41 2.71 3.58
N LEU A 78 -2.72 2.93 3.38
CA LEU A 78 -3.23 3.91 2.41
C LEU A 78 -2.86 5.35 2.81
N ASN A 79 -2.92 5.67 4.10
CA ASN A 79 -2.50 6.98 4.61
C ASN A 79 -1.00 7.24 4.37
N ASN A 80 -0.14 6.24 4.54
CA ASN A 80 1.29 6.39 4.29
C ASN A 80 1.56 6.68 2.80
N LEU A 81 0.89 5.97 1.88
CA LEU A 81 0.98 6.25 0.44
C LEU A 81 0.54 7.68 0.11
N SER A 82 -0.52 8.16 0.76
CA SER A 82 -1.05 9.51 0.55
C SER A 82 -0.06 10.58 1.04
N LEU A 83 0.54 10.37 2.21
CA LEU A 83 1.58 11.27 2.75
C LEU A 83 2.83 11.31 1.87
N GLU A 84 3.21 10.20 1.24
CA GLU A 84 4.35 10.14 0.33
C GLU A 84 4.12 10.98 -0.93
N ILE A 85 2.95 10.85 -1.58
CA ILE A 85 2.63 11.66 -2.76
C ILE A 85 2.47 13.15 -2.41
N ASP A 86 1.88 13.46 -1.26
CA ASP A 86 1.73 14.85 -0.78
C ASP A 86 3.08 15.52 -0.56
N ARG A 87 4.04 14.83 0.06
CA ARG A 87 5.41 15.34 0.21
C ARG A 87 6.08 15.55 -1.15
N ALA A 88 5.89 14.64 -2.10
CA ALA A 88 6.47 14.75 -3.43
C ALA A 88 5.90 15.92 -4.23
N ILE A 89 4.60 16.20 -4.09
CA ILE A 89 3.94 17.38 -4.66
C ILE A 89 4.51 18.65 -4.03
N ALA A 90 4.54 18.73 -2.70
CA ALA A 90 5.04 19.90 -1.98
C ALA A 90 6.50 20.25 -2.34
N ASN A 91 7.36 19.23 -2.49
CA ASN A 91 8.75 19.42 -2.88
C ASN A 91 8.94 19.84 -4.34
N SER A 92 7.93 19.70 -5.20
CA SER A 92 7.99 20.11 -6.61
C SER A 92 7.61 21.58 -6.85
N ILE A 93 7.18 22.28 -5.79
CA ILE A 93 6.78 23.70 -5.81
C ILE A 93 7.92 24.62 -5.32
N LYS A 94 8.94 24.04 -4.67
CA LYS A 94 10.16 24.73 -4.22
C LYS A 94 11.17 24.84 -5.35
#